data_AF-A0A2V8U924-F1
#
_entry.id   AF-A0A2V8U924-F1
#
_cell.length_a   1.000
_cell.length_b   1.000
_cell.length_c   1.000
_cell.angle_alpha   90.00
_cell.angle_beta   90.00
_cell.angle_gamma   90.00
#
_symmetry.space_group_name_H-M   'P 1'
#
loop_
_entity.id
_entity.type
_entity.pdbx_description
1 polymer ?
#
loop_
_entity_poly.entity_id
_entity_poly.type
_entity_poly.pdbx_seq_one_letter_code
_entity_poly.pdbx_strand_id
1 'polypeptide(L)'
;MPLSPATRLGPYEIVSSIGGGGMGEVYRARDTRLDRIVAIKVLPAHLSDNPQRRERFEREAKAISSLSHPHICALYDVGQQNGIDFLVMEYLEGETLAGRLKKGPLPTEQVLQYAIQITDALDTAHRHGVIHRDLKPGNIMLTKTGAKLLDFGLAKMRTAEAAAGMTALPTQTTPLTGEGTILGTLQYMAPEHT
;
A
#
# COMPACT_ATOMS: atom_id res chain seq x y z
N MET A 1 -18.36 -4.66 -0.07
CA MET A 1 -19.08 -4.46 -1.34
C MET A 1 -18.35 -3.38 -2.11
N PRO A 2 -18.13 -3.56 -3.42
CA PRO A 2 -17.45 -2.55 -4.23
C PRO A 2 -18.24 -1.25 -4.25
N LEU A 3 -17.56 -0.11 -4.14
CA LEU A 3 -18.18 1.20 -4.25
C LEU A 3 -18.64 1.46 -5.69
N SER A 4 -19.88 1.91 -5.85
CA SER A 4 -20.41 2.29 -7.16
C SER A 4 -19.90 3.66 -7.60
N PRO A 5 -19.83 3.94 -8.92
CA PRO A 5 -19.62 5.30 -9.41
C PRO A 5 -20.60 6.29 -8.76
N ALA A 6 -20.16 7.54 -8.59
CA ALA A 6 -20.84 8.61 -7.85
C ALA A 6 -20.99 8.41 -6.34
N THR A 7 -20.51 7.30 -5.77
CA THR A 7 -20.35 7.18 -4.31
C THR A 7 -19.39 8.26 -3.81
N ARG A 8 -19.69 8.86 -2.66
CA ARG A 8 -18.84 9.87 -2.03
C ARG A 8 -18.21 9.39 -0.73
N LEU A 9 -16.90 9.59 -0.62
CA LEU A 9 -16.13 9.49 0.61
C LEU A 9 -15.61 10.89 0.95
N GLY A 10 -16.28 11.57 1.87
CA GLY A 10 -16.06 12.98 2.16
C GLY A 10 -16.13 13.83 0.89
N PRO A 11 -15.07 14.60 0.56
CA PRO A 11 -15.01 15.45 -0.63
C PRO A 11 -14.68 14.69 -1.92
N TYR A 12 -14.47 13.38 -1.86
CA TYR A 12 -14.02 12.59 -3.00
C TYR A 12 -15.17 11.80 -3.62
N GLU A 13 -15.36 12.00 -4.93
CA GLU A 13 -16.38 11.31 -5.71
C GLU A 13 -15.77 10.18 -6.54
N ILE A 14 -16.24 8.96 -6.34
CA ILE A 14 -15.75 7.77 -7.04
C ILE A 14 -16.15 7.85 -8.52
N VAL A 15 -15.16 7.74 -9.40
CA VAL A 15 -15.36 7.76 -10.86
C VAL A 15 -15.39 6.34 -11.41
N SER A 16 -14.40 5.51 -11.06
CA SER A 16 -14.28 4.13 -11.56
C SER A 16 -13.40 3.28 -10.65
N SER A 17 -13.61 1.96 -10.65
CA SER A 17 -12.64 1.01 -10.09
C SER A 17 -11.42 0.93 -11.03
N ILE A 18 -10.21 0.90 -10.47
CA ILE A 18 -8.94 0.83 -11.21
C ILE A 18 -8.05 -0.33 -10.79
N GLY A 19 -8.45 -1.09 -9.76
CA GLY A 19 -7.74 -2.27 -9.32
C GLY A 19 -8.29 -2.79 -8.00
N GLY A 20 -7.86 -3.99 -7.61
CA GLY A 20 -8.24 -4.60 -6.35
C GLY A 20 -7.50 -5.92 -6.12
N GLY A 21 -7.30 -6.26 -4.85
CA GLY A 21 -6.68 -7.52 -4.44
C GLY A 21 -6.80 -7.74 -2.93
N GLY A 22 -6.04 -8.68 -2.37
CA GLY A 22 -6.10 -9.02 -0.93
C GLY A 22 -5.76 -7.88 0.05
N MET A 23 -5.33 -6.72 -0.44
CA MET A 23 -4.98 -5.54 0.36
C MET A 23 -5.97 -4.37 0.19
N GLY A 24 -7.12 -4.61 -0.46
CA GLY A 24 -8.16 -3.61 -0.66
C GLY A 24 -8.50 -3.33 -2.13
N GLU A 25 -9.57 -2.57 -2.32
CA GLU A 25 -10.03 -2.09 -3.62
C GLU A 25 -9.49 -0.68 -3.88
N VAL A 26 -9.13 -0.38 -5.12
CA VAL A 26 -8.57 0.91 -5.52
C VAL A 26 -9.46 1.56 -6.58
N TYR A 27 -9.80 2.81 -6.37
CA TYR A 27 -10.70 3.60 -7.20
C TYR A 27 -10.02 4.86 -7.71
N ARG A 28 -10.34 5.25 -8.94
CA ARG A 28 -10.13 6.61 -9.43
C ARG A 28 -11.25 7.48 -8.89
N ALA A 29 -10.92 8.61 -8.30
CA ALA A 29 -11.89 9.55 -7.75
C ALA A 29 -11.53 10.99 -8.11
N ARG A 30 -12.51 11.89 -8.04
CA ARG A 30 -12.32 13.34 -8.15
C ARG A 30 -12.38 13.97 -6.76
N ASP A 31 -11.33 14.69 -6.38
CA ASP A 31 -11.36 15.60 -5.23
C ASP A 31 -12.13 16.86 -5.63
N THR A 32 -13.35 17.00 -5.12
CA THR A 32 -14.26 18.10 -5.49
C THR A 32 -13.82 19.46 -4.93
N ARG A 33 -12.89 19.51 -3.98
CA ARG A 33 -12.38 20.78 -3.39
C ARG A 33 -11.28 21.40 -4.23
N LEU A 34 -10.40 20.55 -4.79
CA LEU A 34 -9.20 20.96 -5.51
C LEU A 34 -9.29 20.69 -7.01
N ASP A 35 -10.41 20.13 -7.47
CA ASP A 35 -10.67 19.73 -8.84
C ASP A 35 -9.55 18.89 -9.48
N ARG A 36 -9.12 17.85 -8.77
CA ARG A 36 -8.06 16.94 -9.22
C ARG A 36 -8.46 15.49 -9.14
N ILE A 37 -7.82 14.66 -9.95
CA ILE A 37 -7.98 13.20 -9.88
C ILE A 37 -7.04 12.63 -8.80
N VAL A 38 -7.57 11.70 -8.01
CA VAL A 38 -6.86 10.98 -6.95
C VAL A 38 -7.14 9.49 -7.05
N ALA A 39 -6.26 8.68 -6.47
CA ALA A 39 -6.49 7.26 -6.23
C ALA A 39 -6.99 7.06 -4.80
N ILE A 40 -8.08 6.32 -4.61
CA ILE A 40 -8.60 5.97 -3.28
C ILE A 40 -8.46 4.48 -3.09
N LYS A 41 -7.71 4.08 -2.06
CA LYS A 41 -7.60 2.68 -1.64
C LYS A 41 -8.48 2.46 -0.42
N VAL A 42 -9.51 1.65 -0.58
CA VAL A 42 -10.38 1.21 0.51
C VAL A 42 -9.73 0.04 1.23
N LEU A 43 -9.59 0.17 2.54
CA LEU A 43 -8.97 -0.85 3.39
C LEU A 43 -10.02 -1.89 3.82
N PRO A 44 -9.67 -3.18 3.92
CA PRO A 44 -10.59 -4.21 4.40
C PRO A 44 -11.12 -3.90 5.81
N ALA A 45 -12.42 -4.15 6.03
CA ALA A 45 -13.14 -3.80 7.25
C ALA A 45 -12.75 -4.62 8.50
N HIS A 46 -12.02 -5.73 8.34
CA HIS A 46 -11.83 -6.75 9.36
C HIS A 46 -10.81 -6.40 10.47
N LEU A 47 -10.47 -5.13 10.69
CA LEU A 47 -9.29 -4.75 11.48
C LEU A 47 -9.50 -3.54 12.42
N SER A 48 -10.73 -3.05 12.57
CA SER A 48 -10.97 -1.65 12.96
C SER A 48 -11.36 -1.35 14.42
N ASP A 49 -11.34 -2.33 15.34
CA ASP A 49 -11.92 -2.11 16.69
C ASP A 49 -10.91 -1.84 17.82
N ASN A 50 -9.61 -1.72 17.54
CA ASN A 50 -8.60 -1.45 18.58
C ASN A 50 -8.07 0.01 18.50
N PRO A 51 -8.32 0.85 19.52
CA PRO A 51 -7.82 2.24 19.59
C PRO A 51 -6.30 2.38 19.41
N GLN A 52 -5.50 1.44 19.94
CA GLN A 52 -4.04 1.46 19.82
C GLN A 52 -3.58 1.26 18.37
N ARG A 53 -4.29 0.42 17.62
CA ARG A 53 -4.01 0.18 16.19
C ARG A 53 -4.32 1.41 15.36
N ARG A 54 -5.37 2.15 15.74
CA ARG A 54 -5.76 3.39 15.07
C ARG A 54 -4.73 4.49 15.29
N GLU A 55 -4.29 4.71 16.53
CA GLU A 55 -3.26 5.69 16.85
C GLU A 55 -1.95 5.40 16.11
N ARG A 56 -1.52 4.14 16.08
CA ARG A 56 -0.34 3.72 15.32
C ARG A 56 -0.52 3.96 13.82
N PHE A 57 -1.67 3.59 13.26
CA PHE A 57 -1.96 3.81 11.85
C PHE A 57 -1.92 5.30 11.47
N GLU A 58 -2.52 6.17 12.28
CA GLU A 58 -2.50 7.63 12.07
C GLU A 58 -1.07 8.19 12.16
N ARG A 59 -0.26 7.71 13.12
CA ARG A 59 1.16 8.11 13.25
C ARG A 59 1.98 7.73 12.03
N GLU A 60 1.80 6.51 11.52
CA GLU A 60 2.55 6.00 10.36
C GLU A 60 2.06 6.68 9.08
N ALA A 61 0.76 6.91 8.93
CA ALA A 61 0.20 7.68 7.83
C ALA A 61 0.79 9.10 7.78
N LYS A 62 0.93 9.74 8.94
CA LYS A 62 1.56 11.06 9.06
C LYS A 62 3.05 11.02 8.70
N ALA A 63 3.77 9.97 9.09
CA ALA A 63 5.17 9.80 8.70
C ALA A 63 5.30 9.64 7.18
N ILE A 64 4.43 8.85 6.56
CA ILE A 64 4.43 8.62 5.10
C ILE A 64 3.99 9.88 4.34
N SER A 65 3.00 10.62 4.81
CA SER A 65 2.56 11.86 4.14
C SER A 65 3.61 12.97 4.19
N SER A 66 4.55 12.91 5.13
CA SER A 66 5.69 13.83 5.18
C SER A 66 6.78 13.53 4.14
N LEU A 67 6.76 12.35 3.52
CA LEU A 67 7.73 12.00 2.48
C LEU A 67 7.42 12.75 1.19
N SER A 68 8.34 13.61 0.77
CA SER A 68 8.31 14.28 -0.53
C SER A 68 9.46 13.79 -1.39
N HIS A 69 9.14 13.01 -2.43
CA HIS A 69 10.15 12.45 -3.34
C HIS A 69 9.51 12.14 -4.70
N PRO A 70 10.17 12.42 -5.85
CA PRO A 70 9.61 12.18 -7.17
C PRO A 70 9.25 10.71 -7.42
N HIS A 71 9.98 9.79 -6.79
CA HIS A 71 9.82 8.34 -6.90
C HIS A 71 9.01 7.69 -5.76
N ILE A 72 8.30 8.50 -4.95
CA ILE A 72 7.34 8.03 -3.93
C ILE A 72 5.95 8.53 -4.30
N CYS A 73 4.96 7.65 -4.28
CA CYS A 73 3.56 8.02 -4.44
C CYS A 73 3.09 8.81 -3.20
N ALA A 74 2.59 10.02 -3.43
CA ALA A 74 2.18 10.90 -2.34
C ALA A 74 0.87 10.41 -1.68
N LEU A 75 0.84 10.41 -0.35
CA LEU A 75 -0.37 10.24 0.45
C LEU A 75 -0.95 11.62 0.74
N TYR A 76 -2.11 11.93 0.17
CA TYR A 76 -2.77 13.23 0.33
C TYR A 76 -3.69 13.30 1.54
N ASP A 77 -4.37 12.20 1.88
CA ASP A 77 -5.37 12.19 2.95
C ASP A 77 -5.61 10.77 3.46
N VAL A 78 -6.15 10.68 4.67
CA VAL A 78 -6.61 9.44 5.31
C VAL A 78 -7.96 9.72 5.94
N GLY A 79 -8.95 8.90 5.62
CA GLY A 79 -10.31 9.12 6.07
C GLY A 79 -11.00 7.86 6.56
N GLN A 80 -12.06 8.10 7.33
CA GLN A 80 -13.00 7.09 7.77
C GLN A 80 -14.42 7.62 7.58
N GLN A 81 -15.27 6.86 6.92
CA GLN A 81 -16.69 7.20 6.75
C GLN A 81 -17.54 5.94 6.74
N ASN A 82 -18.61 5.90 7.54
CA ASN A 82 -19.55 4.77 7.59
C ASN A 82 -18.86 3.41 7.82
N GLY A 83 -17.82 3.37 8.66
CA GLY A 83 -17.02 2.16 8.91
C GLY A 83 -16.04 1.78 7.78
N ILE A 84 -15.91 2.61 6.75
CA ILE A 84 -14.98 2.42 5.64
C ILE A 84 -13.74 3.28 5.91
N ASP A 85 -12.60 2.63 6.08
CA ASP A 85 -11.30 3.31 6.13
C ASP A 85 -10.71 3.38 4.72
N PHE A 86 -10.15 4.54 4.36
CA PHE A 86 -9.59 4.75 3.05
C PHE A 86 -8.36 5.65 3.07
N LEU A 87 -7.48 5.42 2.10
CA LEU A 87 -6.29 6.23 1.82
C LEU A 87 -6.52 6.98 0.52
N VAL A 88 -6.17 8.27 0.50
CA VAL A 88 -6.24 9.11 -0.70
C VAL A 88 -4.83 9.42 -1.15
N MET A 89 -4.51 9.04 -2.38
CA MET A 89 -3.15 9.05 -2.90
C MET A 89 -3.09 9.75 -4.25
N GLU A 90 -1.88 10.09 -4.67
CA GLU A 90 -1.57 10.49 -6.04
C GLU A 90 -2.14 9.47 -7.03
N TYR A 91 -2.90 9.95 -8.02
CA TYR A 91 -3.31 9.11 -9.14
C TYR A 91 -2.16 9.03 -10.14
N LEU A 92 -1.69 7.81 -10.40
CA LEU A 92 -0.59 7.55 -11.31
C LEU A 92 -1.09 6.85 -12.57
N GLU A 93 -0.70 7.38 -13.73
CA GLU A 93 -0.90 6.73 -15.02
C GLU A 93 0.31 5.88 -15.38
N GLY A 94 0.08 4.63 -15.76
CA GLY A 94 1.16 3.69 -16.07
C GLY A 94 0.76 2.24 -15.94
N GLU A 95 1.76 1.38 -15.85
CA GLU A 95 1.58 -0.04 -15.52
C GLU A 95 2.48 -0.43 -14.33
N THR A 96 2.09 -1.45 -13.57
CA THR A 96 2.95 -1.96 -12.51
C THR A 96 4.18 -2.66 -13.11
N LEU A 97 5.31 -2.64 -12.39
CA LEU A 97 6.50 -3.39 -12.78
C LEU A 97 6.19 -4.90 -12.91
N ALA A 98 5.31 -5.43 -12.06
CA ALA A 98 4.80 -6.81 -12.20
C ALA A 98 4.11 -7.03 -13.56
N GLY A 99 3.24 -6.10 -13.99
CA GLY A 99 2.60 -6.14 -15.30
C GLY A 99 3.61 -6.09 -16.44
N ARG A 100 4.60 -5.21 -16.33
CA ARG A 100 5.67 -5.07 -17.32
C ARG A 100 6.53 -6.33 -17.45
N LEU A 101 6.87 -6.98 -16.34
CA LEU A 101 7.72 -8.18 -16.33
C LEU A 101 7.03 -9.41 -16.96
N LYS A 102 5.69 -9.46 -16.99
CA LYS A 102 4.95 -10.50 -17.73
C LYS A 102 5.21 -10.45 -19.24
N LYS A 103 5.61 -9.29 -19.78
CA LYS A 103 5.94 -9.11 -21.21
C LYS A 103 7.35 -9.59 -21.55
N GLY A 104 8.10 -10.12 -20.57
CA GLY A 104 9.48 -10.54 -20.72
C GLY A 104 10.47 -9.63 -20.00
N PRO A 105 11.76 -10.00 -19.99
CA PRO A 105 12.80 -9.30 -19.25
C PRO A 105 12.96 -7.85 -19.71
N LEU A 106 13.48 -7.03 -18.80
CA LEU A 106 13.84 -5.65 -19.09
C LEU A 106 15.26 -5.59 -19.69
N PRO A 107 15.52 -4.68 -20.66
CA PRO A 107 16.89 -4.34 -21.04
C PRO A 107 17.67 -3.85 -19.83
N THR A 108 18.97 -4.19 -19.77
CA THR A 108 19.84 -3.85 -18.63
C THR A 108 19.82 -2.36 -18.28
N GLU A 109 19.77 -1.48 -19.28
CA GLU A 109 19.67 -0.04 -19.08
C GLU A 109 18.41 0.37 -18.30
N GLN A 110 17.25 -0.21 -18.63
CA GLN A 110 16.00 0.05 -17.90
C GLN A 110 16.05 -0.53 -16.48
N VAL A 111 16.70 -1.68 -16.28
CA VAL A 111 16.90 -2.26 -14.95
C VAL A 111 17.69 -1.30 -14.08
N LEU A 112 18.83 -0.79 -14.57
CA LEU A 112 19.66 0.16 -13.83
C LEU A 112 18.91 1.46 -13.54
N GLN A 113 18.19 2.00 -14.52
CA GLN A 113 17.39 3.21 -14.36
C GLN A 113 16.35 3.04 -13.25
N TYR A 114 15.54 1.98 -13.29
CA TYR A 114 14.52 1.75 -12.27
C TYR A 114 15.14 1.44 -10.90
N ALA A 115 16.23 0.67 -10.86
CA ALA A 115 16.93 0.36 -9.61
C ALA A 115 17.39 1.64 -8.90
N ILE A 116 18.03 2.57 -9.62
CA ILE A 116 18.48 3.86 -9.06
C ILE A 116 17.29 4.63 -8.47
N GLN A 117 16.21 4.77 -9.23
CA GLN A 117 15.01 5.49 -8.80
C GLN A 117 14.35 4.86 -7.56
N ILE A 118 14.29 3.53 -7.52
CA ILE A 118 13.73 2.78 -6.39
C ILE A 118 14.61 2.92 -5.16
N THR A 119 15.93 2.77 -5.28
CA THR A 119 16.84 2.85 -4.14
C THR A 119 16.94 4.26 -3.58
N ASP A 120 16.88 5.30 -4.42
CA ASP A 120 16.86 6.70 -4.01
C ASP A 120 15.58 7.04 -3.21
N ALA A 121 14.43 6.52 -3.65
CA ALA A 121 13.19 6.62 -2.90
C ALA A 121 13.25 5.90 -1.54
N LEU A 122 13.81 4.68 -1.51
CA LEU A 122 13.96 3.91 -0.27
C LEU A 122 14.92 4.58 0.70
N ASP A 123 16.04 5.09 0.22
CA ASP A 123 17.02 5.85 1.01
C ASP A 123 16.38 7.08 1.65
N THR A 124 15.60 7.85 0.88
CA THR A 124 14.81 8.97 1.40
C THR A 124 13.84 8.52 2.50
N ALA A 125 13.09 7.44 2.28
CA ALA A 125 12.16 6.93 3.28
C ALA A 125 12.87 6.45 4.56
N HIS A 126 13.97 5.72 4.42
CA HIS A 126 14.75 5.19 5.53
C HIS A 126 15.37 6.30 6.38
N ARG A 127 15.86 7.39 5.78
CA ARG A 127 16.35 8.56 6.53
C ARG A 127 15.26 9.24 7.38
N HIS A 128 14.00 9.06 7.01
CA HIS A 128 12.84 9.53 7.78
C HIS A 128 12.26 8.45 8.70
N GLY A 129 12.96 7.32 8.88
CA GLY A 129 12.53 6.21 9.75
C GLY A 129 11.35 5.40 9.19
N VAL A 130 11.02 5.56 7.91
CA VAL A 130 9.91 4.86 7.25
C VAL A 130 10.44 3.65 6.48
N ILE A 131 9.90 2.47 6.78
CA ILE A 131 10.22 1.21 6.09
C ILE A 131 9.02 0.80 5.21
N HIS A 132 9.25 0.42 3.95
CA HIS A 132 8.17 0.07 3.02
C HIS A 132 7.39 -1.20 3.40
N ARG A 133 8.06 -2.25 3.89
CA ARG A 133 7.47 -3.53 4.39
C ARG A 133 6.65 -4.37 3.37
N ASP A 134 6.57 -3.93 2.12
CA ASP A 134 5.91 -4.68 1.04
C ASP A 134 6.53 -4.33 -0.32
N LEU A 135 7.85 -4.17 -0.37
CA LEU A 135 8.52 -3.88 -1.63
C LEU A 135 8.44 -5.11 -2.54
N LYS A 136 7.78 -4.95 -3.69
CA LYS A 136 7.63 -5.98 -4.73
C LYS A 136 7.27 -5.33 -6.06
N PRO A 137 7.43 -6.01 -7.20
CA PRO A 137 7.06 -5.47 -8.52
C PRO A 137 5.61 -4.97 -8.63
N GLY A 138 4.68 -5.53 -7.85
CA GLY A 138 3.28 -5.09 -7.81
C GLY A 138 3.08 -3.72 -7.15
N ASN A 139 4.01 -3.27 -6.30
CA ASN A 139 3.95 -1.99 -5.59
C ASN A 139 4.89 -0.95 -6.21
N ILE A 140 5.30 -1.16 -7.46
CA ILE A 140 6.10 -0.20 -8.22
C ILE A 140 5.31 0.16 -9.47
N MET A 141 4.92 1.42 -9.60
CA MET A 141 4.27 1.94 -10.81
C MET A 141 5.33 2.47 -11.76
N LEU A 142 5.31 2.02 -13.01
CA LEU A 142 6.10 2.60 -14.09
C LEU A 142 5.26 3.67 -14.78
N THR A 143 5.64 4.92 -14.60
CA THR A 143 4.96 6.09 -15.15
C THR A 143 5.79 6.71 -16.27
N LYS A 144 5.24 7.72 -16.96
CA LYS A 144 5.99 8.51 -17.96
C LYS A 144 7.23 9.19 -17.38
N THR A 145 7.27 9.44 -16.07
CA THR A 145 8.39 10.11 -15.39
C THR A 145 9.32 9.15 -14.65
N GLY A 146 9.07 7.84 -14.73
CA GLY A 146 9.89 6.81 -14.10
C GLY A 146 9.13 5.93 -13.11
N ALA A 147 9.87 5.12 -12.36
CA ALA A 147 9.35 4.24 -11.33
C ALA A 147 8.91 5.04 -10.10
N LYS A 148 7.75 4.69 -9.53
CA LYS A 148 7.24 5.24 -8.27
C LYS A 148 6.86 4.12 -7.32
N LEU A 149 7.31 4.21 -6.07
CA LEU A 149 6.92 3.31 -4.99
C LEU A 149 5.49 3.60 -4.55
N LEU A 150 4.69 2.56 -4.47
CA LEU A 150 3.31 2.58 -3.98
C LEU A 150 3.26 1.95 -2.59
N ASP A 151 2.27 2.36 -1.79
CA ASP A 151 1.82 1.58 -0.62
C ASP A 151 2.95 1.14 0.34
N PHE A 152 3.43 2.06 1.19
CA PHE A 152 4.41 1.82 2.27
C PHE A 152 3.89 0.90 3.41
N GLY A 153 3.12 -0.15 3.08
CA GLY A 153 2.73 -1.19 4.01
C GLY A 153 1.70 -0.79 5.07
N LEU A 154 1.08 0.40 4.96
CA LEU A 154 0.06 0.89 5.90
C LEU A 154 -1.05 -0.14 6.15
N ALA A 155 -1.49 -0.84 5.10
CA ALA A 155 -2.51 -1.89 5.21
C ALA A 155 -2.03 -3.14 5.98
N LYS A 156 -0.73 -3.49 5.89
CA LYS A 156 -0.16 -4.64 6.61
C LYS A 156 0.06 -4.36 8.10
N MET A 157 0.22 -3.10 8.49
CA MET A 157 0.35 -2.75 9.91
C MET A 157 -0.93 -3.02 10.70
N ARG A 158 -2.09 -2.91 10.04
CA ARG A 158 -3.37 -3.27 10.65
C ARG A 158 -3.49 -4.79 10.91
N THR A 159 -2.90 -5.62 10.05
CA THR A 159 -3.01 -7.10 10.11
C THR A 159 -1.95 -7.78 10.96
N ALA A 160 -0.70 -7.27 10.99
CA ALA A 160 0.44 -7.95 11.62
C ALA A 160 0.25 -8.24 13.12
N GLU A 161 -0.56 -7.46 13.83
CA GLU A 161 -0.83 -7.70 15.26
C GLU A 161 -1.92 -8.74 15.54
N ALA A 162 -2.76 -9.09 14.57
CA ALA A 162 -3.67 -10.23 14.74
C ALA A 162 -2.86 -11.54 14.91
N ALA A 163 -1.67 -11.62 14.30
CA ALA A 163 -0.73 -12.72 14.48
C ALA A 163 0.17 -12.54 15.72
N ALA A 164 0.61 -11.30 16.02
CA ALA A 164 1.48 -11.06 17.18
C ALA A 164 0.79 -11.29 18.54
N GLY A 165 -0.54 -11.17 18.62
CA GLY A 165 -1.32 -11.52 19.82
C GLY A 165 -1.27 -13.01 20.23
N MET A 166 -0.71 -13.89 19.37
CA MET A 166 -0.51 -15.32 19.67
C MET A 166 0.89 -15.65 20.20
N THR A 167 1.80 -14.68 20.30
CA THR A 167 3.22 -14.90 20.67
C THR A 167 3.51 -14.92 22.18
N ALA A 168 2.47 -14.82 23.04
CA ALA A 168 2.61 -14.87 24.49
C ALA A 168 2.24 -16.23 25.13
N LEU A 169 2.17 -17.31 24.35
CA LEU A 169 1.97 -18.67 24.87
C LEU A 169 3.25 -19.50 24.69
N PRO A 170 3.61 -20.35 25.66
CA PRO A 170 4.85 -21.12 25.62
C PRO A 170 4.82 -22.06 24.41
N THR A 171 5.99 -22.20 23.79
CA THR A 171 6.28 -23.01 22.61
C THR A 171 5.52 -24.34 22.59
N GLN A 172 4.44 -24.42 21.81
CA GLN A 172 3.87 -25.68 21.40
C GLN A 172 4.42 -26.05 20.03
N THR A 173 5.25 -27.08 20.01
CA THR A 173 5.67 -27.79 18.81
C THR A 173 4.51 -28.67 18.33
N THR A 174 3.61 -28.09 17.55
CA THR A 174 2.63 -28.85 16.77
C THR A 174 2.50 -28.18 15.41
N PRO A 175 2.58 -28.91 14.29
CA PRO A 175 2.47 -28.30 12.97
C PRO A 175 1.04 -27.77 12.82
N LEU A 176 0.90 -26.45 12.89
CA LEU A 176 -0.35 -25.74 12.63
C LEU A 176 -0.59 -25.72 11.12
N THR A 177 -0.90 -26.88 10.55
CA THR A 177 -1.58 -26.97 9.25
C THR A 177 -3.06 -26.73 9.49
N GLY A 178 -3.45 -25.45 9.54
CA GLY A 178 -4.84 -25.01 9.64
C GLY A 178 -4.99 -23.67 8.92
N GLU A 179 -5.44 -23.74 7.66
CA GLU A 179 -5.86 -22.62 6.79
C GLU A 179 -5.12 -21.29 6.99
N GLY A 180 -3.85 -21.32 6.60
CA GLY A 180 -2.96 -20.16 6.61
C GLY A 180 -3.44 -19.05 5.67
N THR A 181 -3.89 -17.94 6.25
CA THR A 181 -3.96 -16.68 5.53
C THR A 181 -2.54 -16.12 5.46
N ILE A 182 -1.78 -16.60 4.49
CA ILE A 182 -0.41 -16.14 4.24
C ILE A 182 -0.50 -14.70 3.74
N LEU A 183 -0.23 -13.75 4.64
CA LEU A 183 -0.50 -12.34 4.42
C LEU A 183 0.77 -11.64 3.93
N GLY A 184 1.07 -11.85 2.65
CA GLY A 184 2.16 -11.20 1.91
C GLY A 184 2.58 -12.00 0.69
N THR A 185 3.36 -11.40 -0.20
CA THR A 185 3.95 -12.13 -1.32
C THR A 185 5.19 -12.85 -0.80
N LEU A 186 5.05 -14.11 -0.35
CA LEU A 186 6.11 -14.92 0.30
C LEU A 186 7.47 -14.81 -0.38
N GLN A 187 7.48 -14.75 -1.72
CA GLN A 187 8.68 -14.65 -2.55
C GLN A 187 9.54 -13.41 -2.30
N TYR A 188 9.02 -12.39 -1.61
CA TYR A 188 9.70 -11.12 -1.33
C TYR A 188 9.81 -10.83 0.18
N MET A 189 9.49 -11.80 1.04
CA MET A 189 9.73 -11.65 2.47
C MET A 189 11.21 -11.84 2.78
N ALA A 190 11.73 -11.02 3.68
CA ALA A 190 13.07 -11.19 4.19
C ALA A 190 13.13 -12.46 5.07
N PRO A 191 14.22 -13.24 5.02
CA PRO A 191 14.31 -14.55 5.69
C PRO A 191 14.14 -14.46 7.22
N GLU A 192 14.45 -13.33 7.83
CA GLU A 192 14.19 -13.05 9.25
C GLU A 192 12.69 -12.95 9.61
N HIS A 193 11.81 -12.92 8.60
CA HIS A 193 10.36 -12.85 8.75
C HIS A 193 9.63 -14.12 8.26
N THR A 194 10.36 -15.17 7.86
CA THR A 194 9.80 -16.46 7.39
C THR A 194 9.92 -17.58 8.41
#